data_AF-A0A9X0BQ53-F1
#
_entry.id   AF-A0A9X0BQ53-F1
#
_cell.length_a   1.000
_cell.length_b   1.000
_cell.length_c   1.000
_cell.angle_alpha   90.00
_cell.angle_beta   90.00
_cell.angle_gamma   90.00
#
_symmetry.space_group_name_H-M   'P 1'
#
loop_
_entity.id
_entity.type
_entity.pdbx_description
1 polymer ?
#
loop_
_entity_poly.entity_id
_entity_poly.type
_entity_poly.pdbx_seq_one_letter_code
_entity_poly.pdbx_strand_id
1 'polypeptide(L)'
;MAPADTKKAESGPPKLSDHKEILDESTFEQILEMDDDEEDRDFSKSIVYGFFDQAENTFKKIQKEIDDKNLAELSALGHFLKGSSATLGLVKVKEGCEKIQNFGAHKDETGLIDEPDTETCLKAIKKTLDEVKVEYRKVEKLLRRYYGEEVKDEEEKLEEKEVKEEKKKEEKPKEEPKKEATESKETKEPKEASK
;
A
#
# COMPACT_ATOMS: atom_id res chain seq x y z
N MET A 1 -1.61 -17.85 -45.16
CA MET A 1 -1.21 -18.58 -43.95
C MET A 1 -0.15 -17.73 -43.26
N ALA A 2 -0.49 -17.11 -42.13
CA ALA A 2 0.48 -16.39 -41.30
C ALA A 2 1.34 -17.42 -40.53
N PRO A 3 2.66 -17.23 -40.39
CA PRO A 3 3.42 -17.96 -39.39
C PRO A 3 3.19 -17.34 -38.01
N ALA A 4 3.01 -18.23 -37.05
CA ALA A 4 2.69 -17.95 -35.66
C ALA A 4 3.83 -17.21 -34.94
N ASP A 5 3.49 -16.10 -34.29
CA ASP A 5 4.26 -15.49 -33.22
C ASP A 5 4.46 -16.50 -32.09
N THR A 6 5.66 -17.07 -32.03
CA THR A 6 6.08 -17.92 -30.93
C THR A 6 6.55 -17.00 -29.82
N LYS A 7 5.69 -16.70 -28.84
CA LYS A 7 6.09 -16.05 -27.57
C LYS A 7 7.19 -16.92 -26.93
N LYS A 8 8.42 -16.46 -27.04
CA LYS A 8 9.59 -17.04 -26.38
C LYS A 8 9.43 -16.74 -24.88
N ALA A 9 9.29 -17.79 -24.08
CA ALA A 9 9.44 -17.69 -22.64
C ALA A 9 10.88 -17.20 -22.36
N GLU A 10 11.03 -16.04 -21.73
CA GLU A 10 12.32 -15.59 -21.21
C GLU A 10 12.67 -16.45 -20.00
N SER A 11 13.57 -17.41 -20.19
CA SER A 11 14.04 -18.35 -19.18
C SER A 11 15.30 -17.84 -18.47
N GLY A 12 15.24 -16.63 -17.92
CA GLY A 12 16.32 -16.02 -17.15
C GLY A 12 15.77 -15.15 -16.01
N PRO A 13 16.58 -14.82 -15.00
CA PRO A 13 16.16 -13.95 -13.91
C PRO A 13 15.68 -12.60 -14.47
N PRO A 14 14.63 -12.00 -13.86
CA PRO A 14 14.09 -10.73 -14.32
C PRO A 14 15.15 -9.63 -14.31
N LYS A 15 15.13 -8.76 -15.33
CA LYS A 15 16.03 -7.59 -15.37
C LYS A 15 15.53 -6.53 -14.40
N LEU A 16 16.35 -6.16 -13.43
CA LEU A 16 16.00 -5.15 -12.43
C LEU A 16 15.74 -3.77 -13.06
N SER A 17 16.41 -3.47 -14.17
CA SER A 17 16.27 -2.21 -14.93
C SER A 17 14.87 -1.95 -15.46
N ASP A 18 14.06 -2.99 -15.61
CA ASP A 18 12.68 -2.87 -16.09
C ASP A 18 11.71 -2.47 -14.95
N HIS A 19 12.19 -2.41 -13.70
CA HIS A 19 11.39 -2.21 -12.49
C HIS A 19 11.77 -0.97 -11.67
N LYS A 20 12.29 0.09 -12.32
CA LYS A 20 12.76 1.35 -11.71
C LYS A 20 11.72 2.09 -10.85
N GLU A 21 10.46 1.78 -11.06
CA GLU A 21 9.33 2.34 -10.31
C GLU A 21 9.16 1.76 -8.90
N ILE A 22 9.65 0.54 -8.65
CA ILE A 22 9.59 -0.13 -7.35
C ILE A 22 10.99 -0.38 -6.74
N LEU A 23 12.04 -0.41 -7.55
CA LEU A 23 13.41 -0.68 -7.14
C LEU A 23 14.38 0.34 -7.76
N ASP A 24 15.15 1.02 -6.91
CA ASP A 24 16.30 1.82 -7.33
C ASP A 24 17.48 0.89 -7.59
N GLU A 25 17.64 0.55 -8.86
CA GLU A 25 18.72 -0.30 -9.38
C GLU A 25 20.09 0.18 -8.92
N SER A 26 20.36 1.49 -8.90
CA SER A 26 21.67 2.02 -8.52
C SER A 26 22.01 1.81 -7.06
N THR A 27 21.01 1.91 -6.18
CA THR A 27 21.17 1.61 -4.75
C THR A 27 21.32 0.10 -4.54
N PHE A 28 20.55 -0.72 -5.26
CA PHE A 28 20.60 -2.17 -5.14
C PHE A 28 21.90 -2.77 -5.72
N GLU A 29 22.43 -2.20 -6.81
CA GLU A 29 23.72 -2.57 -7.40
C GLU A 29 24.87 -2.44 -6.39
N GLN A 30 24.86 -1.42 -5.53
CA GLN A 30 25.87 -1.28 -4.47
C GLN A 30 25.87 -2.45 -3.49
N ILE A 31 24.70 -3.05 -3.23
CA ILE A 31 24.59 -4.26 -2.39
C ILE A 31 25.09 -5.49 -3.15
N LEU A 32 24.80 -5.57 -4.46
CA LEU A 32 25.27 -6.64 -5.32
C LEU A 32 26.81 -6.61 -5.51
N GLU A 33 27.42 -5.42 -5.54
CA GLU A 33 28.88 -5.24 -5.60
C GLU A 33 29.61 -5.76 -4.35
N MET A 34 28.87 -6.04 -3.26
CA MET A 34 29.43 -6.63 -2.03
C MET A 34 29.41 -8.16 -2.04
N ASP A 35 28.82 -8.80 -3.05
CA ASP A 35 28.91 -10.26 -3.21
C ASP A 35 30.30 -10.67 -3.72
N ASP A 36 30.88 -11.70 -3.10
CA ASP A 36 32.17 -12.26 -3.53
C ASP A 36 32.06 -13.04 -4.86
N ASP A 37 30.89 -13.61 -5.15
CA ASP A 37 30.58 -14.37 -6.35
C ASP A 37 29.21 -13.95 -6.93
N GLU A 38 29.17 -13.73 -8.25
CA GLU A 38 27.96 -13.31 -8.95
C GLU A 38 26.91 -14.42 -9.10
N GLU A 39 27.31 -15.69 -8.98
CA GLU A 39 26.43 -16.87 -9.08
C GLU A 39 25.73 -17.17 -7.75
N ASP A 40 26.46 -17.13 -6.63
CA ASP A 40 25.93 -17.49 -5.31
C ASP A 40 25.17 -16.33 -4.65
N ARG A 41 25.66 -15.09 -4.80
CA ARG A 41 25.04 -13.85 -4.27
C ARG A 41 24.62 -13.94 -2.79
N ASP A 42 25.37 -14.70 -1.99
CA ASP A 42 25.00 -15.05 -0.62
C ASP A 42 24.83 -13.82 0.28
N PHE A 43 25.67 -12.79 0.11
CA PHE A 43 25.61 -11.59 0.93
C PHE A 43 24.34 -10.80 0.62
N SER A 44 24.13 -10.41 -0.64
CA SER A 44 22.97 -9.62 -1.03
C SER A 44 21.66 -10.37 -0.76
N LYS A 45 21.63 -11.68 -1.02
CA LYS A 45 20.49 -12.54 -0.70
C LYS A 45 20.21 -12.55 0.80
N SER A 46 21.22 -12.68 1.66
CA SER A 46 21.01 -12.66 3.12
C SER A 46 20.39 -11.35 3.61
N ILE A 47 20.80 -10.20 3.06
CA ILE A 47 20.25 -8.89 3.42
C ILE A 47 18.80 -8.77 2.94
N VAL A 48 18.50 -9.20 1.71
CA VAL A 48 17.15 -9.14 1.14
C VAL A 48 16.16 -9.99 1.93
N TYR A 49 16.53 -11.22 2.27
CA TYR A 49 15.64 -12.12 3.02
C TYR A 49 15.49 -11.69 4.47
N GLY A 50 16.55 -11.16 5.08
CA GLY A 50 16.47 -10.51 6.39
C GLY A 50 15.52 -9.31 6.39
N PHE A 51 15.48 -8.54 5.30
CA PHE A 51 14.49 -7.48 5.13
C PHE A 51 13.06 -8.01 5.00
N PHE A 52 12.83 -9.11 4.26
CA PHE A 52 11.48 -9.69 4.15
C PHE A 52 10.90 -10.05 5.52
N ASP A 53 11.67 -10.77 6.34
CA ASP A 53 11.27 -11.10 7.71
C ASP A 53 11.02 -9.84 8.55
N GLN A 54 11.88 -8.83 8.41
CA GLN A 54 11.73 -7.56 9.11
C GLN A 54 10.45 -6.82 8.70
N ALA A 55 10.15 -6.76 7.40
CA ALA A 55 8.98 -6.10 6.85
C ALA A 55 7.69 -6.77 7.33
N GLU A 56 7.59 -8.09 7.19
CA GLU A 56 6.40 -8.84 7.60
C GLU A 56 6.13 -8.71 9.11
N ASN A 57 7.17 -8.77 9.93
CA ASN A 57 7.04 -8.57 11.38
C ASN A 57 6.65 -7.12 11.71
N THR A 58 7.19 -6.15 11.00
CA THR A 58 6.86 -4.74 11.21
C THR A 58 5.42 -4.43 10.80
N PHE A 59 4.92 -4.97 9.68
CA PHE A 59 3.53 -4.80 9.28
C PHE A 59 2.54 -5.35 10.31
N LYS A 60 2.85 -6.50 10.93
CA LYS A 60 2.03 -7.06 12.02
C LYS A 60 2.02 -6.14 13.24
N LYS A 61 3.17 -5.55 13.60
CA LYS A 61 3.26 -4.57 14.70
C LYS A 61 2.49 -3.29 14.37
N ILE A 62 2.64 -2.73 13.18
CA ILE A 62 1.90 -1.54 12.75
C ILE A 62 0.39 -1.82 12.84
N GLN A 63 -0.07 -2.98 12.36
CA GLN A 63 -1.49 -3.34 12.44
C GLN A 63 -2.01 -3.34 13.88
N LYS A 64 -1.24 -3.92 14.80
CA LYS A 64 -1.57 -3.94 16.23
C LYS A 64 -1.59 -2.53 16.83
N GLU A 65 -0.59 -1.70 16.53
CA GLU A 65 -0.52 -0.34 17.08
C GLU A 65 -1.58 0.60 16.48
N ILE A 66 -2.12 0.31 15.29
CA ILE A 66 -3.32 0.98 14.77
C ILE A 66 -4.52 0.69 15.68
N ASP A 67 -4.71 -0.57 16.08
CA ASP A 67 -5.81 -1.00 16.96
C ASP A 67 -5.65 -0.41 18.37
N ASP A 68 -4.40 -0.36 18.87
CA ASP A 68 -4.03 0.26 20.15
C ASP A 68 -3.99 1.81 20.08
N LYS A 69 -4.18 2.40 18.89
CA LYS A 69 -4.17 3.84 18.61
C LYS A 69 -2.87 4.56 19.05
N ASN A 70 -1.74 3.87 18.96
CA ASN A 70 -0.45 4.38 19.42
C ASN A 70 0.35 5.06 18.29
N LEU A 71 0.05 6.33 18.03
CA LEU A 71 0.68 7.09 16.94
C LEU A 71 2.20 7.23 17.10
N ALA A 72 2.71 7.36 18.32
CA ALA A 72 4.15 7.47 18.56
C ALA A 72 4.90 6.20 18.14
N GLU A 73 4.38 5.02 18.49
CA GLU A 73 4.97 3.75 18.06
C GLU A 73 4.79 3.53 16.56
N LEU A 74 3.65 3.90 15.98
CA LEU A 74 3.45 3.89 14.52
C LEU A 74 4.49 4.74 13.80
N SER A 75 4.83 5.91 14.35
CA SER A 75 5.88 6.76 13.80
C SER A 75 7.25 6.09 13.86
N ALA A 76 7.59 5.48 15.00
CA ALA A 76 8.85 4.76 15.19
C ALA A 76 8.99 3.54 14.26
N LEU A 77 7.92 2.75 14.09
CA LEU A 77 7.88 1.60 13.19
C LEU A 77 8.01 2.04 11.72
N GLY A 78 7.32 3.13 11.33
CA GLY A 78 7.46 3.73 10.01
C GLY A 78 8.91 4.19 9.74
N HIS A 79 9.53 4.89 10.69
CA HIS A 79 10.93 5.31 10.59
C HIS A 79 11.89 4.13 10.45
N PHE A 80 11.69 3.09 11.27
CA PHE A 80 12.53 1.88 11.26
C PHE A 80 12.50 1.18 9.90
N LEU A 81 11.31 0.90 9.38
CA LEU A 81 11.18 0.20 8.10
C LEU A 81 11.54 1.08 6.89
N LYS A 82 11.35 2.41 6.99
CA LYS A 82 11.86 3.38 6.01
C LYS A 82 13.38 3.28 5.88
N GLY A 83 14.11 3.18 7.00
CA GLY A 83 15.56 3.08 6.99
C GLY A 83 16.06 1.86 6.25
N SER A 84 15.53 0.68 6.58
CA SER A 84 15.94 -0.58 5.95
C SER A 84 15.50 -0.72 4.50
N SER A 85 14.29 -0.26 4.15
CA SER A 85 13.83 -0.24 2.75
C SER A 85 14.65 0.71 1.89
N ALA A 86 15.11 1.84 2.44
CA ALA A 86 16.00 2.77 1.72
C ALA A 86 17.37 2.16 1.42
N THR A 87 17.95 1.37 2.33
CA THR A 87 19.23 0.67 2.10
C THR A 87 19.16 -0.32 0.93
N LEU A 88 17.99 -0.90 0.67
CA LEU A 88 17.77 -1.84 -0.44
C LEU A 88 17.21 -1.18 -1.70
N GLY A 89 17.05 0.15 -1.72
CA GLY A 89 16.49 0.86 -2.88
C GLY A 89 14.99 0.60 -3.12
N LEU A 90 14.22 0.16 -2.13
CA LEU A 90 12.80 -0.17 -2.30
C LEU A 90 11.95 1.10 -2.29
N VAL A 91 11.86 1.78 -3.43
CA VAL A 91 11.32 3.15 -3.56
C VAL A 91 9.92 3.30 -2.95
N LYS A 92 8.98 2.46 -3.37
CA LYS A 92 7.57 2.56 -2.95
C LYS A 92 7.34 2.17 -1.49
N VAL A 93 8.07 1.17 -1.02
CA VAL A 93 8.02 0.75 0.39
C VAL A 93 8.56 1.87 1.28
N LYS A 94 9.69 2.48 0.91
CA LYS A 94 10.27 3.63 1.62
C LYS A 94 9.29 4.80 1.67
N GLU A 95 8.70 5.19 0.54
CA GLU A 95 7.73 6.30 0.45
C GLU A 95 6.53 6.07 1.38
N GLY A 96 5.93 4.88 1.36
CA GLY A 96 4.80 4.59 2.22
C GLY A 96 5.18 4.50 3.71
N CYS A 97 6.38 4.00 4.04
CA CYS A 97 6.88 4.02 5.41
C CYS A 97 7.11 5.45 5.93
N GLU A 98 7.55 6.37 5.07
CA GLU A 98 7.66 7.79 5.38
C GLU A 98 6.29 8.43 5.66
N LYS A 99 5.26 8.09 4.88
CA LYS A 99 3.89 8.55 5.15
C LYS A 99 3.40 8.03 6.52
N ILE A 100 3.61 6.74 6.82
CA ILE A 100 3.26 6.17 8.14
C ILE A 100 4.00 6.92 9.26
N GLN A 101 5.29 7.19 9.07
CA GLN A 101 6.09 7.98 10.01
C GLN A 101 5.47 9.36 10.26
N ASN A 102 5.11 10.08 9.20
CA ASN A 102 4.58 11.44 9.25
C ASN A 102 3.21 11.48 9.96
N PHE A 103 2.27 10.63 9.55
CA PHE A 103 0.96 10.55 10.21
C PHE A 103 1.07 10.13 11.68
N GLY A 104 1.98 9.22 12.01
CA GLY A 104 2.28 8.86 13.40
C GLY A 104 2.85 10.02 14.23
N ALA A 105 3.45 11.02 13.58
CA ALA A 105 3.96 12.23 14.20
C ALA A 105 2.92 13.38 14.24
N HIS A 106 1.63 13.09 14.01
CA HIS A 106 0.57 14.11 13.89
C HIS A 106 0.83 15.11 12.77
N LYS A 107 1.22 14.61 11.60
CA LYS A 107 1.45 15.41 10.40
C LYS A 107 0.70 14.84 9.20
N ASP A 108 0.55 15.65 8.17
CA ASP A 108 0.04 15.26 6.87
C ASP A 108 1.02 14.33 6.13
N GLU A 109 0.63 13.85 4.94
CA GLU A 109 1.48 12.92 4.18
C GLU A 109 2.86 13.50 3.84
N THR A 110 2.96 14.84 3.69
CA THR A 110 4.22 15.52 3.37
C THR A 110 5.12 15.73 4.58
N GLY A 111 4.57 15.63 5.80
CA GLY A 111 5.29 15.90 7.04
C GLY A 111 5.50 17.40 7.32
N LEU A 112 4.81 18.28 6.59
CA LEU A 112 4.96 19.73 6.65
C LEU A 112 3.83 20.41 7.41
N ILE A 113 2.63 19.84 7.40
CA ILE A 113 1.42 20.40 8.01
C ILE A 113 1.02 19.50 9.17
N ASP A 114 0.71 20.10 10.32
CA ASP A 114 0.22 19.34 11.47
C ASP A 114 -1.20 18.81 11.21
N GLU A 115 -1.43 17.55 11.56
CA GLU A 115 -2.73 16.88 11.56
C GLU A 115 -3.12 16.54 13.02
N PRO A 116 -3.92 17.42 13.66
CA PRO A 116 -4.29 17.23 15.06
C PRO A 116 -5.32 16.11 15.26
N ASP A 117 -6.06 15.70 14.22
CA ASP A 117 -7.05 14.64 14.36
C ASP A 117 -6.41 13.25 14.31
N THR A 118 -6.39 12.59 15.48
CA THR A 118 -5.86 11.23 15.64
C THR A 118 -6.60 10.23 14.75
N GLU A 119 -7.91 10.36 14.56
CA GLU A 119 -8.66 9.41 13.74
C GLU A 119 -8.31 9.54 12.26
N THR A 120 -8.08 10.76 11.78
CA THR A 120 -7.60 11.02 10.42
C THR A 120 -6.22 10.42 10.20
N CYS A 121 -5.27 10.62 11.13
CA CYS A 121 -3.96 9.97 11.07
C CYS A 121 -4.07 8.45 11.01
N LEU A 122 -4.86 7.83 11.90
CA LEU A 122 -5.01 6.36 11.95
C LEU A 122 -5.63 5.80 10.66
N LYS A 123 -6.65 6.47 10.10
CA LYS A 123 -7.25 6.08 8.81
C LYS A 123 -6.24 6.17 7.67
N ALA A 124 -5.44 7.24 7.64
CA ALA A 124 -4.41 7.43 6.63
C ALA A 124 -3.28 6.39 6.75
N ILE A 125 -2.84 6.08 7.98
CA ILE A 125 -1.84 5.04 8.25
C ILE A 125 -2.35 3.68 7.81
N LYS A 126 -3.61 3.33 8.12
CA LYS A 126 -4.20 2.05 7.72
C LYS A 126 -4.22 1.91 6.19
N LYS A 127 -4.73 2.93 5.49
CA LYS A 127 -4.73 2.96 4.02
C LYS A 127 -3.31 2.81 3.45
N THR A 128 -2.37 3.58 4.00
CA THR A 128 -0.96 3.55 3.56
C THR A 128 -0.33 2.19 3.81
N LEU A 129 -0.61 1.54 4.94
CA LEU A 129 -0.10 0.21 5.25
C LEU A 129 -0.59 -0.82 4.22
N ASP A 130 -1.85 -0.74 3.80
CA ASP A 130 -2.39 -1.66 2.79
C ASP A 130 -1.73 -1.43 1.41
N GLU A 131 -1.51 -0.17 1.03
CA GLU A 131 -0.74 0.19 -0.18
C GLU A 131 0.71 -0.33 -0.10
N VAL A 132 1.39 -0.14 1.04
CA VAL A 132 2.78 -0.61 1.25
C VAL A 132 2.88 -2.13 1.15
N LYS A 133 1.91 -2.89 1.68
CA LYS A 133 1.91 -4.36 1.59
C LYS A 133 1.85 -4.82 0.12
N VAL A 134 1.05 -4.16 -0.71
CA VAL A 134 0.95 -4.47 -2.14
C VAL A 134 2.28 -4.19 -2.84
N GLU A 135 2.86 -3.01 -2.62
CA GLU A 135 4.16 -2.65 -3.22
C GLU A 135 5.31 -3.54 -2.72
N TYR A 136 5.27 -3.92 -1.44
CA TYR A 136 6.19 -4.89 -0.86
C TYR A 136 6.07 -6.26 -1.55
N ARG A 137 4.85 -6.78 -1.77
CA ARG A 137 4.67 -8.08 -2.44
C ARG A 137 5.19 -8.07 -3.87
N LYS A 138 5.04 -6.96 -4.61
CA LYS A 138 5.60 -6.82 -5.96
C LYS A 138 7.12 -6.94 -5.94
N VAL A 139 7.80 -6.21 -5.05
CA VAL A 139 9.26 -6.22 -4.99
C VAL A 139 9.81 -7.52 -4.39
N GLU A 140 9.11 -8.12 -3.43
CA GLU A 140 9.44 -9.44 -2.90
C GLU A 140 9.41 -10.49 -4.02
N LYS A 141 8.34 -10.53 -4.82
CA LYS A 141 8.23 -11.44 -5.98
C LYS A 141 9.32 -11.21 -7.01
N LEU A 142 9.64 -9.95 -7.30
CA LEU A 142 10.73 -9.59 -8.21
C LEU A 142 12.06 -10.15 -7.70
N LEU A 143 12.41 -9.85 -6.45
CA LEU A 143 13.70 -10.23 -5.87
C LEU A 143 13.82 -11.75 -5.65
N ARG A 144 12.73 -12.44 -5.25
CA ARG A 144 12.72 -13.91 -5.19
C ARG A 144 13.00 -14.54 -6.55
N ARG A 145 12.37 -14.05 -7.61
CA ARG A 145 12.66 -14.51 -8.99
C ARG A 145 14.08 -14.16 -9.43
N TYR A 146 14.59 -13.00 -9.03
CA TYR A 146 15.97 -12.59 -9.29
C TYR A 146 16.97 -13.57 -8.68
N TYR A 147 16.75 -14.02 -7.45
CA TYR A 147 17.57 -15.02 -6.76
C TYR A 147 17.25 -16.48 -7.12
N GLY A 148 16.51 -16.71 -8.20
CA GLY A 148 16.26 -18.05 -8.77
C GLY A 148 15.13 -18.85 -8.13
N GLU A 149 14.25 -18.24 -7.32
CA GLU A 149 13.06 -18.92 -6.81
C GLU A 149 11.93 -18.95 -7.84
N GLU A 150 11.23 -20.10 -7.94
CA GLU A 150 9.98 -20.20 -8.70
C GLU A 150 8.83 -19.61 -7.88
N VAL A 151 8.41 -18.39 -8.25
CA VAL A 151 7.26 -17.72 -7.63
C VAL A 151 6.06 -17.84 -8.56
N LYS A 152 4.96 -18.46 -8.10
CA LYS A 152 3.76 -18.65 -8.91
C LYS A 152 2.97 -17.34 -9.01
N ASP A 153 2.66 -16.88 -10.23
CA ASP A 153 1.91 -15.65 -10.49
C ASP A 153 0.39 -15.71 -10.14
N GLU A 154 -0.07 -16.76 -9.44
CA GLU A 154 -1.52 -17.00 -9.21
C GLU A 154 -2.19 -15.93 -8.33
N GLU A 155 -1.42 -15.21 -7.51
CA GLU A 155 -1.94 -14.16 -6.62
C GLU A 155 -2.31 -12.84 -7.34
N GLU A 156 -1.64 -12.48 -8.45
CA GLU A 156 -1.97 -11.24 -9.19
C GLU A 156 -3.41 -11.25 -9.72
N LYS A 157 -3.95 -12.43 -10.04
CA LYS A 157 -5.28 -12.58 -10.62
C LYS A 157 -6.41 -12.54 -9.59
N LEU A 158 -6.09 -12.71 -8.31
CA LEU A 158 -7.03 -12.67 -7.19
C LEU A 158 -7.04 -11.27 -6.56
N GLU A 159 -5.87 -10.68 -6.30
CA GLU A 159 -5.76 -9.34 -5.72
C GLU A 159 -6.29 -8.25 -6.67
N GLU A 160 -6.01 -8.33 -7.98
CA GLU A 160 -6.62 -7.39 -8.94
C GLU A 160 -8.15 -7.49 -8.96
N LYS A 161 -8.72 -8.68 -8.72
CA LYS A 161 -10.17 -8.87 -8.70
C LYS A 161 -10.78 -8.30 -7.42
N GLU A 162 -10.15 -8.52 -6.27
CA GLU A 162 -10.64 -8.00 -4.98
C GLU A 162 -10.58 -6.47 -4.93
N VAL A 163 -9.47 -5.85 -5.37
CA VAL A 163 -9.34 -4.38 -5.42
C VAL A 163 -10.32 -3.75 -6.43
N LYS A 164 -10.59 -4.41 -7.56
CA LYS A 164 -11.61 -3.96 -8.54
C LYS A 164 -13.04 -4.11 -7.99
N GLU A 165 -13.30 -5.10 -7.14
CA GLU A 165 -14.62 -5.32 -6.55
C GLU A 165 -14.91 -4.37 -5.38
N GLU A 166 -13.91 -4.02 -4.57
CA GLU A 166 -14.03 -3.02 -3.49
C GLU A 166 -14.26 -1.61 -4.04
N LYS A 167 -13.48 -1.17 -5.05
CA LYS A 167 -13.69 0.14 -5.69
C LYS A 167 -15.07 0.28 -6.32
N LYS A 168 -15.63 -0.81 -6.85
CA LYS A 168 -16.99 -0.82 -7.43
C LYS A 168 -18.10 -0.73 -6.38
N LYS A 169 -17.83 -1.11 -5.12
CA LYS A 169 -18.80 -0.99 -4.01
C LYS A 169 -18.84 0.44 -3.44
N GLU A 170 -17.74 1.19 -3.48
CA GLU A 170 -17.71 2.59 -3.03
C GLU A 170 -18.34 3.60 -4.00
N GLU A 171 -18.44 3.27 -5.29
CA GLU A 171 -18.93 4.21 -6.33
C GLU A 171 -20.46 4.25 -6.51
N LYS A 172 -21.24 3.55 -5.67
CA LYS A 172 -22.72 3.57 -5.78
C LYS A 172 -23.27 4.91 -5.25
N PRO A 173 -24.01 5.71 -6.05
CA PRO A 173 -24.52 7.00 -5.60
C PRO A 173 -25.51 6.82 -4.44
N LYS A 174 -25.33 7.60 -3.36
CA LYS A 174 -26.37 7.81 -2.33
C LYS A 174 -27.56 8.48 -3.00
N GLU A 175 -28.64 7.73 -3.17
CA GLU A 175 -29.94 8.25 -3.60
C GLU A 175 -30.50 9.15 -2.49
N GLU A 176 -30.59 10.45 -2.75
CA GLU A 176 -31.21 11.45 -1.86
C GLU A 176 -32.72 11.19 -1.74
N PRO A 177 -33.33 11.32 -0.54
CA PRO A 177 -34.77 11.22 -0.40
C PRO A 177 -35.44 12.47 -0.97
N LYS A 178 -36.18 12.30 -2.08
CA LYS A 178 -37.03 13.34 -2.66
C LYS A 178 -38.13 13.75 -1.68
N LYS A 179 -38.19 15.06 -1.40
CA LYS A 179 -39.31 15.73 -0.74
C LYS A 179 -40.53 15.66 -1.66
N GLU A 180 -41.63 15.10 -1.18
CA GLU A 180 -42.93 15.20 -1.81
C GLU A 180 -43.71 16.35 -1.15
N ALA A 181 -43.91 17.42 -1.92
CA ALA A 181 -44.84 18.49 -1.59
C ALA A 181 -46.18 18.17 -2.26
N THR A 182 -47.25 18.13 -1.47
CA THR A 182 -48.62 18.17 -1.99
C THR A 182 -49.35 19.37 -1.40
N GLU A 183 -49.78 20.23 -2.32
CA GLU A 183 -50.49 21.49 -2.14
C GLU A 183 -52.01 21.28 -2.08
N SER A 184 -52.63 21.87 -1.05
CA SER A 184 -53.92 22.58 -0.97
C SER A 184 -55.18 22.13 -1.76
N LYS A 185 -56.30 21.97 -1.02
CA LYS A 185 -57.59 22.68 -1.24
C LYS A 185 -58.53 22.49 -0.02
N GLU A 186 -58.88 23.58 0.68
CA GLU A 186 -60.23 24.20 0.74
C GLU A 186 -61.33 23.31 1.37
N THR A 187 -62.20 23.72 2.31
CA THR A 187 -62.67 25.02 2.80
C THR A 187 -63.43 24.79 4.13
N LYS A 188 -63.78 25.89 4.82
CA LYS A 188 -64.92 26.12 5.73
C LYS A 188 -64.69 26.16 7.26
N GLU A 189 -64.56 27.41 7.73
CA GLU A 189 -65.12 27.98 8.98
C GLU A 189 -66.57 27.50 9.29
N PRO A 190 -67.13 27.65 10.52
CA PRO A 190 -66.91 28.81 11.41
C PRO A 190 -66.94 28.60 12.97
N LYS A 191 -66.54 29.68 13.66
CA LYS A 191 -67.12 30.29 14.89
C LYS A 191 -66.89 29.73 16.31
N GLU A 192 -66.47 30.69 17.18
CA GLU A 192 -66.87 30.97 18.59
C GLU A 192 -66.70 29.84 19.64
N ALA A 193 -66.34 30.05 20.91
CA ALA A 193 -66.39 31.22 21.79
C ALA A 193 -65.38 31.04 22.95
N SER A 194 -65.03 32.17 23.57
CA SER A 194 -64.42 32.29 24.89
C SER A 194 -65.10 31.42 25.95
N LYS A 195 -64.29 30.86 26.86
CA LYS A 195 -64.52 31.02 28.30
C LYS A 195 -63.23 30.86 29.08
#